data_AF-A0A7X2XJ63-F1
#
_entry.id   AF-A0A7X2XJ63-F1
#
_cell.length_a   1.000
_cell.length_b   1.000
_cell.length_c   1.000
_cell.angle_alpha   90.00
_cell.angle_beta   90.00
_cell.angle_gamma   90.00
#
_symmetry.space_group_name_H-M   'P 1'
#
loop_
_entity.id
_entity.type
_entity.pdbx_description
1 polymer ?
#
loop_
_entity_poly.entity_id
_entity_poly.type
_entity_poly.pdbx_seq_one_letter_code
_entity_poly.pdbx_strand_id
1 'polypeptide(L)'
;MRLIDADAAKVELLRMVGDIHGWGEFFDGIRSGYQSAADRLDTMPVVEERKRGHWIEHPEHPIGDCSVCGERVPIYSGSKKYKSCPYCGAIMDGKVGEEE
;
A
#
# COMPACT_ATOMS: atom_id res chain seq x y z
N MET A 1 -7.93 4.75 -3.09
CA MET A 1 -6.61 5.35 -2.82
C MET A 1 -5.60 4.60 -3.67
N ARG A 2 -4.84 5.33 -4.48
CA ARG A 2 -3.74 4.75 -5.27
C ARG A 2 -2.46 4.98 -4.47
N LEU A 3 -1.73 3.91 -4.17
CA LEU A 3 -0.44 4.00 -3.50
C LEU A 3 0.64 4.36 -4.51
N ILE A 4 1.64 5.10 -4.04
CA ILE A 4 2.84 5.44 -4.80
C ILE A 4 4.00 4.82 -4.04
N ASP A 5 4.83 4.07 -4.76
CA ASP A 5 6.10 3.60 -4.23
C ASP A 5 7.00 4.82 -4.00
N ALA A 6 7.35 5.06 -2.73
CA ALA A 6 8.09 6.26 -2.32
C ALA A 6 9.50 6.29 -2.94
N ASP A 7 10.16 5.13 -3.05
CA ASP A 7 11.51 5.03 -3.60
C ASP A 7 11.49 5.26 -5.11
N ALA A 8 10.54 4.65 -5.82
CA ALA A 8 10.37 4.87 -7.25
C ALA A 8 10.00 6.33 -7.56
N ALA A 9 9.14 6.95 -6.74
CA ALA A 9 8.81 8.37 -6.87
C ALA A 9 10.03 9.27 -6.65
N LYS A 10 10.87 8.96 -5.66
CA LYS A 10 12.11 9.69 -5.39
C LYS A 10 13.07 9.63 -6.57
N VAL A 11 13.29 8.44 -7.13
CA VAL A 11 14.14 8.25 -8.32
C VAL A 11 13.64 9.08 -9.50
N GLU A 12 12.34 9.07 -9.76
CA GLU A 12 11.76 9.83 -10.88
C GLU A 12 11.89 11.36 -10.67
N LEU A 13 11.69 11.86 -9.46
CA LEU A 13 11.89 13.29 -9.14
C LEU A 13 13.35 13.72 -9.36
N LEU A 14 14.32 12.89 -8.93
CA LEU A 14 15.74 13.18 -9.15
C LEU A 14 16.14 13.08 -10.63
N ARG A 15 15.51 12.19 -11.41
CA ARG A 15 15.68 12.12 -12.86
C ARG A 15 15.22 13.43 -13.52
N MET A 16 14.08 13.97 -13.10
CA MET A 16 13.58 15.27 -13.61
C MET A 16 14.55 16.42 -13.33
N VAL A 17 15.29 16.41 -12.21
CA VAL A 17 16.35 17.39 -11.94
C VAL A 17 17.43 17.36 -13.03
N GLY A 18 17.86 16.16 -13.43
CA GLY A 18 18.90 15.96 -14.45
C GLY A 18 18.47 16.34 -15.86
N ASP A 19 17.17 16.22 -16.17
CA ASP A 19 16.60 16.55 -17.49
C ASP A 19 16.46 18.08 -17.71
N ILE A 20 16.67 18.91 -16.68
CA ILE A 20 16.57 20.37 -16.79
C ILE A 20 17.88 20.95 -17.33
N HIS A 21 17.92 21.19 -18.64
CA HIS A 21 19.08 21.73 -19.35
C HIS A 21 19.16 23.27 -19.42
N GLY A 22 18.13 24.00 -18.95
CA GLY A 22 18.13 25.46 -18.90
C GLY A 22 18.99 26.01 -17.76
N TRP A 23 19.51 27.24 -17.91
CA TRP A 23 20.41 27.89 -16.94
C TRP A 23 19.81 29.18 -16.37
N GLY A 24 20.17 29.52 -15.13
CA GLY A 24 19.75 30.73 -14.42
C GLY A 24 18.76 30.45 -13.29
N GLU A 25 18.50 31.47 -12.47
CA GLU A 25 17.78 31.36 -11.20
C GLU A 25 16.41 30.68 -11.31
N PHE A 26 15.70 30.91 -12.42
CA PHE A 26 14.43 30.25 -12.68
C PHE A 26 14.57 28.71 -12.76
N PHE A 27 15.53 28.22 -13.54
CA PHE A 27 15.76 26.78 -13.70
C PHE A 27 16.40 26.17 -12.46
N ASP A 28 17.27 26.90 -11.77
CA ASP A 28 17.83 26.49 -10.48
C ASP A 28 16.72 26.33 -9.42
N GLY A 29 15.72 27.21 -9.45
CA GLY A 29 14.52 27.10 -8.63
C GLY A 29 13.72 25.82 -8.93
N ILE A 30 13.53 25.48 -10.21
CA ILE A 30 12.84 24.23 -10.60
C ILE A 30 13.62 23.00 -10.11
N ARG A 31 14.94 22.96 -10.34
CA ARG A 31 15.81 21.86 -9.86
C ARG A 31 15.73 21.72 -8.34
N SER A 32 15.79 22.84 -7.62
CA SER A 32 15.66 22.87 -6.15
C SER A 32 14.29 22.37 -5.68
N GLY A 33 13.23 22.69 -6.42
CA GLY A 33 11.88 22.21 -6.14
C GLY A 33 11.75 20.70 -6.23
N TYR A 34 12.24 20.09 -7.31
CA TYR A 34 12.24 18.63 -7.47
C TYR A 34 13.13 17.91 -6.44
N GLN A 35 14.32 18.45 -6.18
CA GLN A 35 15.21 17.91 -5.15
C GLN A 35 14.55 17.95 -3.76
N SER A 36 13.97 19.09 -3.38
CA SER A 36 13.25 19.24 -2.11
C SER A 36 12.06 18.28 -2.00
N ALA A 37 11.30 18.10 -3.08
CA ALA A 37 10.21 17.13 -3.11
C ALA A 37 10.72 15.69 -2.89
N ALA A 38 11.84 15.32 -3.53
CA ALA A 38 12.48 14.01 -3.36
C ALA A 38 12.95 13.79 -1.90
N ASP A 39 13.58 14.80 -1.29
CA ASP A 39 14.06 14.73 0.10
C ASP A 39 12.89 14.63 1.10
N ARG A 40 11.73 15.20 0.78
CA ARG A 40 10.56 15.15 1.66
C ARG A 40 9.92 13.77 1.70
N LEU A 41 10.05 12.97 0.64
CA LEU A 41 9.54 11.60 0.62
C LEU A 41 10.15 10.73 1.73
N ASP A 42 11.40 10.98 2.13
CA ASP A 42 12.07 10.26 3.24
C ASP A 42 11.42 10.52 4.61
N THR A 43 10.68 11.63 4.73
CA THR A 43 10.12 12.11 6.01
C THR A 43 8.60 12.09 6.03
N MET A 44 7.96 11.90 4.88
CA MET A 44 6.51 11.85 4.78
C MET A 44 5.99 10.54 5.39
N PRO A 45 4.84 10.58 6.09
CA PRO A 45 4.23 9.36 6.58
C PRO A 45 3.79 8.50 5.39
N VAL A 46 4.45 7.35 5.22
CA VAL A 46 4.05 6.35 4.24
C VAL A 46 2.87 5.57 4.79
N VAL A 47 1.80 5.48 3.99
CA VAL A 47 0.72 4.54 4.28
C VAL A 47 1.18 3.19 3.76
N GLU A 48 1.39 2.21 4.64
CA GLU A 48 1.74 0.86 4.20
C GLU A 48 0.69 0.32 3.22
N GLU A 49 1.15 -0.50 2.27
CA GLU A 49 0.22 -1.25 1.44
C GLU A 49 -0.72 -2.05 2.35
N ARG A 50 -2.04 -1.87 2.14
CA ARG A 50 -3.01 -2.68 2.88
C ARG A 50 -2.73 -4.13 2.53
N LYS A 51 -2.20 -4.87 3.50
CA LYS A 51 -1.89 -6.30 3.37
C LYS A 51 -3.11 -7.00 2.77
N ARG A 52 -2.87 -7.86 1.77
CA ARG A 52 -3.93 -8.71 1.22
C ARG A 52 -3.96 -10.02 1.98
N GLY A 53 -5.15 -10.48 2.33
CA GLY A 53 -5.38 -11.68 3.08
C GLY A 53 -6.57 -12.47 2.54
N HIS A 54 -6.81 -13.61 3.15
CA HIS A 54 -8.00 -14.42 2.93
C HIS A 54 -8.51 -14.97 4.27
N TRP A 55 -9.79 -15.31 4.31
CA TRP A 55 -10.39 -15.92 5.50
C TRP A 55 -10.08 -17.41 5.51
N ILE A 56 -9.45 -17.88 6.58
CA ILE A 56 -9.29 -19.31 6.85
C ILE A 56 -10.59 -19.76 7.53
N GLU A 57 -11.43 -20.50 6.80
CA GLU A 57 -12.75 -20.89 7.27
C GLU A 57 -12.72 -22.17 8.10
N HIS A 58 -13.55 -22.22 9.14
CA HIS A 58 -13.74 -23.40 9.96
C HIS A 58 -15.10 -24.03 9.63
N PRO A 59 -15.17 -25.28 9.15
CA PRO A 59 -16.43 -25.88 8.71
C PRO A 59 -17.43 -26.12 9.86
N GLU A 60 -16.95 -26.25 11.09
CA GLU A 60 -17.78 -26.48 12.28
C GLU A 60 -18.48 -25.22 12.82
N HIS A 61 -18.00 -24.02 12.49
CA HIS A 61 -18.45 -22.77 13.12
C HIS A 61 -18.43 -21.58 12.15
N PRO A 62 -19.34 -20.60 12.27
CA PRO A 62 -19.35 -19.38 11.45
C PRO A 62 -18.24 -18.41 11.90
N ILE A 63 -16.98 -18.86 11.84
CA ILE A 63 -15.77 -18.12 12.21
C ILE A 63 -14.75 -18.26 11.09
N GLY A 64 -13.94 -17.22 10.90
CA GLY A 64 -12.77 -17.29 10.05
C GLY A 64 -11.60 -16.56 10.67
N ASP A 65 -10.42 -17.15 10.52
CA ASP A 65 -9.18 -16.57 11.01
C ASP A 65 -8.56 -15.73 9.88
N CYS A 66 -8.03 -14.55 10.21
CA CYS A 66 -7.36 -13.71 9.24
C CYS A 66 -5.99 -14.29 8.89
N SER A 67 -5.71 -14.59 7.61
CA SER A 67 -4.40 -15.11 7.18
C SER A 67 -3.21 -14.15 7.43
N VAL A 68 -3.48 -12.86 7.70
CA VAL A 68 -2.43 -11.84 7.89
C VAL A 68 -2.07 -11.64 9.36
N CYS A 69 -3.08 -11.57 10.25
CA CYS A 69 -2.85 -11.28 11.67
C CYS A 69 -3.24 -12.43 12.61
N GLY A 70 -3.80 -13.52 12.10
CA GLY A 70 -4.23 -14.70 12.87
C GLY A 70 -5.48 -14.49 13.71
N GLU A 71 -6.05 -13.28 13.73
CA GLU A 71 -7.18 -12.97 14.60
C GLU A 71 -8.47 -13.64 14.13
N ARG A 72 -9.24 -14.17 15.08
CA ARG A 72 -10.47 -14.90 14.86
C ARG A 72 -11.66 -13.97 14.76
N VAL A 73 -12.34 -14.00 13.62
CA VAL A 73 -13.47 -13.10 13.33
C VAL A 73 -14.73 -13.94 13.11
N PRO A 74 -15.85 -13.63 13.80
CA PRO A 74 -17.13 -14.23 13.50
C PRO A 74 -17.56 -13.86 12.07
N ILE A 75 -17.74 -14.87 11.21
CA ILE A 75 -18.24 -14.70 9.84
C ILE A 75 -19.64 -15.31 9.81
N TYR A 76 -20.65 -14.48 10.05
CA TYR A 76 -22.05 -14.93 10.02
C TYR A 76 -22.36 -15.60 8.68
N SER A 77 -22.76 -16.86 8.73
CA SER A 77 -23.14 -17.69 7.59
C SER A 77 -24.32 -17.05 6.86
N GLY A 78 -24.02 -16.30 5.80
CA GLY A 78 -24.98 -15.41 5.17
C GLY A 78 -24.33 -14.41 4.21
N SER A 79 -23.56 -14.91 3.25
CA SER A 79 -23.18 -14.23 1.99
C SER A 79 -22.40 -12.90 2.03
N LYS A 80 -21.97 -12.37 3.19
CA LYS A 80 -21.06 -11.20 3.22
C LYS A 80 -19.91 -11.42 4.19
N LYS A 81 -18.92 -12.21 3.79
CA LYS A 81 -17.60 -12.20 4.42
C LYS A 81 -17.10 -10.74 4.44
N TYR A 82 -16.51 -10.31 5.55
CA TYR A 82 -15.95 -8.96 5.63
C TYR A 82 -14.91 -8.78 4.53
N LYS A 83 -15.02 -7.68 3.77
CA LYS A 83 -14.05 -7.34 2.71
C LYS A 83 -12.68 -6.95 3.26
N SER A 84 -12.59 -6.70 4.56
CA SER A 84 -11.35 -6.40 5.26
C SER A 84 -11.35 -6.98 6.66
N CYS A 85 -10.19 -7.38 7.17
CA CYS A 85 -10.03 -7.76 8.57
C CYS A 85 -10.30 -6.54 9.48
N PRO A 86 -11.21 -6.63 10.46
CA PRO A 86 -11.50 -5.51 11.38
C PRO A 86 -10.33 -5.19 12.33
N TYR A 87 -9.38 -6.12 12.52
CA TYR A 87 -8.27 -5.96 13.44
C TYR A 87 -7.02 -5.37 12.78
N CYS A 88 -6.63 -5.89 11.61
CA CYS A 88 -5.41 -5.42 10.92
C CYS A 88 -5.68 -4.62 9.64
N GLY A 89 -6.95 -4.46 9.23
CA GLY A 89 -7.31 -3.72 8.01
C GLY A 89 -6.90 -4.41 6.70
N ALA A 90 -6.41 -5.66 6.76
CA ALA A 90 -6.06 -6.42 5.57
C ALA A 90 -7.27 -6.60 4.66
N ILE A 91 -7.10 -6.39 3.35
CA ILE A 91 -8.16 -6.60 2.37
C ILE A 91 -8.31 -8.10 2.13
N MET A 92 -9.52 -8.63 2.27
CA MET A 92 -9.81 -10.06 2.23
C MET A 92 -10.29 -10.49 0.84
N ASP A 93 -9.48 -10.18 -0.17
CA ASP A 93 -9.71 -10.48 -1.58
C ASP A 93 -8.89 -11.67 -2.10
N GLY A 94 -8.03 -12.27 -1.26
CA GLY A 94 -7.27 -13.46 -1.61
C GLY A 94 -8.17 -14.66 -1.86
N LYS A 95 -7.96 -15.36 -2.99
CA LYS A 95 -8.56 -16.67 -3.23
C LYS A 95 -7.93 -17.71 -2.30
N VAL A 96 -8.75 -18.62 -1.76
CA VAL A 96 -8.28 -19.82 -1.07
C VAL A 96 -7.79 -20.79 -2.14
N GLY A 97 -6.47 -21.01 -2.22
CA GLY A 97 -5.84 -22.10 -2.97
C GLY A 97 -5.98 -22.05 -4.50
N GLU A 98 -4.93 -21.62 -5.19
CA GLU A 98 -4.51 -22.24 -6.45
C GLU A 98 -3.08 -22.75 -6.16
N GLU A 99 -2.99 -24.01 -5.73
CA GLU A 99 -1.74 -24.78 -5.76
C GLU A 99 -1.45 -25.12 -7.23
N GLU A 100 -0.31 -24.68 -7.76
CA GLU A 100 0.37 -25.28 -8.93
C GLU A 100 1.79 -25.69 -8.51
#